data_AF-I4YQF7-F1
#
_entry.id   AF-I4YQF7-F1
#
_cell.length_a   1.000
_cell.length_b   1.000
_cell.length_c   1.000
_cell.angle_alpha   90.00
_cell.angle_beta   90.00
_cell.angle_gamma   90.00
#
_symmetry.space_group_name_H-M   'P 1'
#
loop_
_entity.id
_entity.type
_entity.pdbx_description
1 polymer ?
#
loop_
_entity_poly.entity_id
_entity_poly.type
_entity_poly.pdbx_seq_one_letter_code
_entity_poly.pdbx_strand_id
1 'polypeptide(L)'
;MHFPLPSNEDERLAALHQLQILDTPTSPAIDRICRIAQRLFDVPMVHVTLADTHRYFLKARFGGSDATEVPRDHAFCNYTILHDEVFVVPDAWADQTFIKNPHVSGPPFIRFYAGAPLTIRPGIRLGAFCITDVRPREFSPHQTSLLRGLSRLVVDEIWLHHLDVSGHVETQFHASGTTDQSLDFETWILPTSAQIRAARGPLNWSIRELAGGQHLPGLGKADGDFRRAFGPAHQRGRGCASL
;
A
#
# COMPACT_ATOMS: atom_id res chain seq x y z
N MET A 1 -19.56 -14.78 -22.90
CA MET A 1 -19.87 -15.45 -21.62
C MET A 1 -20.51 -14.40 -20.72
N HIS A 2 -21.11 -14.76 -19.59
CA HIS A 2 -21.66 -13.80 -18.62
C HIS A 2 -20.77 -13.84 -17.38
N PHE A 3 -20.12 -12.73 -17.04
CA PHE A 3 -19.36 -12.61 -15.79
C PHE A 3 -20.22 -11.91 -14.74
N PRO A 4 -20.00 -12.20 -13.44
CA PRO A 4 -20.76 -11.55 -12.39
C PRO A 4 -20.39 -10.07 -12.28
N LEU A 5 -21.40 -9.24 -12.01
CA LEU A 5 -21.24 -7.82 -11.71
C LEU A 5 -21.65 -7.57 -10.26
N PRO A 6 -20.97 -6.67 -9.54
CA PRO A 6 -21.46 -6.19 -8.25
C PRO A 6 -22.75 -5.37 -8.45
N SER A 7 -23.62 -5.34 -7.43
CA SER A 7 -24.91 -4.63 -7.50
C SER A 7 -24.77 -3.11 -7.66
N ASN A 8 -23.59 -2.56 -7.36
CA ASN A 8 -23.24 -1.14 -7.45
C ASN A 8 -22.21 -0.85 -8.57
N GLU A 9 -22.25 -1.60 -9.68
CA GLU A 9 -21.29 -1.47 -10.78
C GLU A 9 -21.19 -0.04 -11.35
N ASP A 10 -22.32 0.66 -11.52
CA ASP A 10 -22.34 2.03 -12.05
C ASP A 10 -21.61 3.01 -11.11
N GLU A 11 -21.83 2.89 -9.80
CA GLU A 11 -21.17 3.71 -8.78
C GLU A 11 -19.65 3.42 -8.75
N ARG A 12 -19.29 2.14 -8.85
CA ARG A 12 -17.90 1.67 -8.88
C ARG A 12 -17.16 2.21 -10.12
N LEU A 13 -17.80 2.18 -11.29
CA LEU A 13 -17.26 2.73 -12.54
C LEU A 13 -17.11 4.25 -12.46
N ALA A 14 -18.13 4.96 -11.96
CA ALA A 14 -18.05 6.40 -11.77
C ALA A 14 -16.88 6.79 -10.85
N ALA A 15 -16.70 6.07 -9.74
CA ALA A 15 -15.58 6.28 -8.82
C ALA A 15 -14.22 5.98 -9.47
N LEU A 16 -14.13 4.93 -10.30
CA LEU A 16 -12.90 4.61 -11.03
C LEU A 16 -12.53 5.72 -12.03
N HIS A 17 -13.50 6.22 -12.79
CA HIS A 17 -13.27 7.25 -13.81
C HIS A 17 -12.87 8.60 -13.18
N GLN A 18 -13.40 8.93 -12.00
CA GLN A 18 -13.00 10.13 -11.23
C GLN A 18 -11.51 10.15 -10.84
N LEU A 19 -10.88 8.98 -10.70
CA LEU A 19 -9.47 8.89 -10.32
C LEU A 19 -8.51 9.20 -11.48
N GLN A 20 -9.01 9.27 -12.72
CA GLN A 20 -8.21 9.56 -13.93
C GLN A 20 -6.92 8.70 -14.01
N ILE A 21 -7.04 7.43 -13.63
CA ILE A 21 -5.91 6.49 -13.53
C ILE A 21 -5.87 5.48 -14.68
N LEU A 22 -6.97 5.29 -15.40
CA LEU A 22 -7.03 4.42 -16.57
C LEU A 22 -6.18 4.99 -17.72
N ASP A 23 -5.58 4.10 -18.51
CA ASP A 23 -4.75 4.43 -19.69
C ASP A 23 -3.57 5.38 -19.40
N THR A 24 -3.17 5.49 -18.13
CA THR A 24 -1.98 6.23 -17.71
C THR A 24 -0.74 5.34 -17.68
N PRO A 25 0.47 5.90 -17.77
CA PRO A 25 1.71 5.14 -17.64
C PRO A 25 1.80 4.34 -16.34
N THR A 26 2.68 3.35 -16.29
CA THR A 26 2.93 2.58 -15.05
C THR A 26 3.46 3.48 -13.94
N SER A 27 3.20 3.10 -12.69
CA SER A 27 3.71 3.83 -11.52
C SER A 27 4.92 3.09 -10.96
N PRO A 28 6.11 3.73 -10.89
CA PRO A 28 7.30 3.10 -10.29
C PRO A 28 7.09 2.64 -8.85
N ALA A 29 6.18 3.28 -8.10
CA ALA A 29 5.84 2.87 -6.75
C ALA A 29 5.01 1.58 -6.73
N ILE A 30 3.96 1.51 -7.55
CA ILE A 30 3.15 0.31 -7.73
C ILE A 30 4.01 -0.85 -8.26
N ASP A 31 4.92 -0.56 -9.19
CA ASP A 31 5.86 -1.54 -9.75
C ASP A 31 6.76 -2.16 -8.66
N ARG A 32 7.25 -1.35 -7.72
CA ARG A 32 8.03 -1.86 -6.57
C ARG A 32 7.20 -2.77 -5.68
N ILE A 33 5.95 -2.40 -5.39
CA ILE A 33 5.03 -3.23 -4.59
C ILE A 33 4.82 -4.59 -5.26
N CYS A 34 4.60 -4.61 -6.58
CA CYS A 34 4.43 -5.85 -7.34
C CYS A 34 5.67 -6.74 -7.30
N ARG A 35 6.88 -6.17 -7.44
CA ARG A 35 8.14 -6.93 -7.33
C ARG A 35 8.36 -7.51 -5.94
N ILE A 36 8.00 -6.77 -4.89
CA ILE A 36 8.04 -7.27 -3.50
C ILE A 36 7.09 -8.46 -3.38
N ALA A 37 5.86 -8.35 -3.86
CA ALA A 37 4.89 -9.44 -3.82
C ALA A 37 5.37 -10.67 -4.59
N GLN A 38 5.94 -10.48 -5.79
CA GLN A 38 6.45 -11.57 -6.61
C GLN A 38 7.46 -12.42 -5.85
N ARG A 39 8.38 -11.76 -5.12
CA ARG A 39 9.39 -12.44 -4.29
C ARG A 39 8.81 -13.00 -3.00
N LEU A 40 7.93 -12.25 -2.33
CA LEU A 40 7.34 -12.62 -1.05
C LEU A 40 6.46 -13.88 -1.16
N PHE A 41 5.70 -13.99 -2.24
CA PHE A 41 4.84 -15.14 -2.51
C PHE A 41 5.50 -16.20 -3.39
N ASP A 42 6.71 -15.93 -3.90
CA ASP A 42 7.43 -16.78 -4.85
C ASP A 42 6.54 -17.21 -6.02
N VAL A 43 5.92 -16.25 -6.71
CA VAL A 43 4.99 -16.48 -7.83
C VAL A 43 5.55 -15.92 -9.13
N PRO A 44 5.25 -16.52 -10.31
CA PRO A 44 5.72 -15.97 -11.57
C PRO A 44 5.01 -14.66 -11.91
N MET A 45 3.70 -14.55 -11.63
CA MET A 45 2.87 -13.45 -12.15
C MET A 45 2.23 -12.61 -11.04
N VAL A 46 2.33 -11.28 -11.16
CA VAL A 46 1.69 -10.30 -10.27
C VAL A 46 1.12 -9.15 -11.07
N HIS A 47 -0.13 -8.77 -10.79
CA HIS A 47 -0.81 -7.70 -11.50
C HIS A 47 -1.56 -6.75 -10.55
N VAL A 48 -1.60 -5.47 -10.92
CA VAL A 48 -2.58 -4.50 -10.43
C VAL A 48 -3.57 -4.25 -11.55
N THR A 49 -4.82 -4.64 -11.32
CA THR A 49 -5.88 -4.62 -12.32
C THR A 49 -6.98 -3.66 -11.89
N LEU A 50 -7.48 -2.84 -12.81
CA LEU A 50 -8.59 -1.92 -12.60
C LEU A 50 -9.75 -2.33 -13.52
N ALA A 51 -10.92 -2.58 -12.94
CA ALA A 51 -12.09 -3.08 -13.65
C ALA A 51 -12.81 -1.92 -14.36
N ASP A 52 -12.65 -1.82 -15.67
CA ASP A 52 -13.41 -0.91 -16.52
C ASP A 52 -14.64 -1.64 -17.11
N THR A 53 -15.46 -0.95 -17.89
CA THR A 53 -16.76 -1.49 -18.37
C THR A 53 -16.64 -2.83 -19.09
N HIS A 54 -15.65 -2.96 -19.99
CA HIS A 54 -15.48 -4.16 -20.84
C HIS A 54 -14.11 -4.82 -20.72
N ARG A 55 -13.21 -4.24 -19.93
CA ARG A 55 -11.84 -4.71 -19.76
C ARG A 55 -11.37 -4.56 -18.32
N TYR A 56 -10.32 -5.29 -17.97
CA TYR A 56 -9.41 -4.91 -16.92
C TYR A 56 -8.23 -4.16 -17.53
N PHE A 57 -7.98 -2.95 -17.06
CA PHE A 57 -6.74 -2.24 -17.35
C PHE A 57 -5.64 -2.71 -16.38
N LEU A 58 -4.48 -3.11 -16.91
CA LEU A 58 -3.35 -3.61 -16.13
C LEU A 58 -2.42 -2.44 -15.80
N LYS A 59 -2.70 -1.75 -14.68
CA LYS A 59 -1.92 -0.61 -14.17
C LYS A 59 -0.47 -1.00 -13.86
N ALA A 60 -0.25 -2.23 -13.42
CA ALA A 60 1.07 -2.84 -13.29
C ALA A 60 0.99 -4.32 -13.63
N ARG A 61 2.05 -4.84 -14.27
CA ARG A 61 2.10 -6.22 -14.73
C ARG A 61 3.50 -6.80 -14.71
N PHE A 62 3.65 -7.98 -14.10
CA PHE A 62 4.93 -8.66 -13.95
C PHE A 62 4.79 -10.14 -14.26
N GLY A 63 5.72 -10.66 -15.07
CA GLY A 63 5.94 -12.09 -15.25
C GLY A 63 4.95 -12.83 -16.16
N GLY A 64 4.39 -12.16 -17.16
CA GLY A 64 3.46 -12.75 -18.13
C GLY A 64 3.54 -12.06 -19.49
N SER A 65 2.39 -11.90 -20.15
CA SER A 65 2.24 -11.19 -21.42
C SER A 65 2.49 -9.68 -21.27
N ASP A 66 2.94 -9.03 -22.35
CA ASP A 66 3.04 -7.56 -22.46
C ASP A 66 1.68 -6.86 -22.56
N ALA A 67 0.58 -7.62 -22.62
CA ALA A 67 -0.78 -7.11 -22.69
C ALA A 67 -1.07 -6.07 -21.60
N THR A 68 -1.62 -4.93 -22.00
CA THR A 68 -2.01 -3.82 -21.10
C THR A 68 -3.43 -3.96 -20.58
N GLU A 69 -4.21 -4.88 -21.12
CA GLU A 69 -5.60 -5.11 -20.76
C GLU A 69 -6.01 -6.57 -20.95
N VAL A 70 -7.07 -6.97 -20.24
CA VAL A 70 -7.69 -8.29 -20.34
C VAL A 70 -9.20 -8.12 -20.47
N PRO A 71 -9.88 -8.80 -21.42
CA PRO A 71 -11.34 -8.76 -21.50
C PRO A 71 -12.00 -9.19 -20.19
N ARG A 72 -13.09 -8.51 -19.79
CA ARG A 72 -13.81 -8.86 -18.54
C ARG A 72 -14.19 -10.34 -18.49
N ASP A 73 -14.71 -10.91 -19.58
CA ASP A 73 -15.07 -12.34 -19.67
C ASP A 73 -13.95 -13.33 -19.30
N HIS A 74 -12.68 -12.93 -19.40
CA HIS A 74 -11.52 -13.80 -19.15
C HIS A 74 -10.88 -13.58 -17.78
N ALA A 75 -11.36 -12.61 -17.00
CA ALA A 75 -10.69 -12.14 -15.80
C ALA A 75 -11.19 -12.83 -14.52
N PHE A 76 -10.27 -13.48 -13.80
CA PHE A 76 -10.49 -13.97 -12.44
C PHE A 76 -10.92 -12.84 -11.48
N CYS A 77 -10.39 -11.64 -11.70
CA CYS A 77 -10.64 -10.46 -10.87
C CYS A 77 -12.12 -10.06 -10.78
N ASN A 78 -12.98 -10.55 -11.69
CA ASN A 78 -14.43 -10.34 -11.59
C ASN A 78 -14.98 -10.84 -10.26
N TYR A 79 -14.46 -11.96 -9.76
CA TYR A 79 -14.89 -12.57 -8.51
C TYR A 79 -14.27 -11.87 -7.29
N THR A 80 -13.06 -11.33 -7.43
CA THR A 80 -12.41 -10.55 -6.37
C THR A 80 -13.16 -9.27 -6.03
N ILE A 81 -13.73 -8.56 -7.02
CA ILE A 81 -14.40 -7.28 -6.76
C ILE A 81 -15.80 -7.43 -6.11
N LEU A 82 -16.33 -8.66 -6.01
CA LEU A 82 -17.64 -8.92 -5.42
C LEU A 82 -17.63 -8.85 -3.89
N HIS A 83 -16.48 -9.08 -3.27
CA HIS A 83 -16.34 -9.21 -1.82
C HIS A 83 -15.19 -8.35 -1.28
N ASP A 84 -15.18 -8.09 0.04
CA ASP A 84 -14.12 -7.31 0.70
C ASP A 84 -12.90 -8.16 1.09
N GLU A 85 -13.05 -9.48 1.01
CA GLU A 85 -12.03 -10.44 1.38
C GLU A 85 -11.17 -10.86 0.19
N VAL A 86 -9.99 -11.41 0.50
CA VAL A 86 -9.13 -12.01 -0.53
C VAL A 86 -9.85 -13.21 -1.14
N PHE A 87 -9.97 -13.20 -2.47
CA PHE A 87 -10.51 -14.32 -3.23
C PHE A 87 -9.37 -15.24 -3.68
N VAL A 88 -9.49 -16.53 -3.42
CA VAL A 88 -8.44 -17.54 -3.68
C VAL A 88 -9.02 -18.68 -4.50
N VAL A 89 -8.30 -19.06 -5.55
CA VAL A 89 -8.53 -20.26 -6.36
C VAL A 89 -7.25 -21.11 -6.27
N PRO A 90 -7.23 -22.15 -5.40
CA PRO A 90 -6.05 -23.01 -5.22
C PRO A 90 -5.63 -23.76 -6.49
N ASP A 91 -6.62 -24.22 -7.26
CA ASP A 91 -6.44 -24.86 -8.57
C ASP A 91 -7.60 -24.54 -9.54
N ALA A 92 -7.35 -23.65 -10.49
CA ALA A 92 -8.32 -23.22 -11.50
C ALA A 92 -8.71 -24.32 -12.49
N TRP A 93 -7.90 -25.39 -12.63
CA TRP A 93 -8.26 -26.54 -13.44
C TRP A 93 -9.27 -27.46 -12.74
N ALA A 94 -9.25 -27.47 -11.40
CA ALA A 94 -10.21 -28.21 -10.60
C ALA A 94 -11.50 -27.42 -10.33
N ASP A 95 -11.48 -26.10 -10.52
CA ASP A 95 -12.62 -25.22 -10.32
C ASP A 95 -13.52 -25.17 -11.56
N GLN A 96 -14.79 -25.60 -11.42
CA GLN A 96 -15.76 -25.64 -12.51
C GLN A 96 -16.04 -24.27 -13.12
N THR A 97 -15.85 -23.19 -12.36
CA THR A 97 -16.02 -21.81 -12.79
C THR A 97 -14.94 -21.40 -13.78
N PHE A 98 -13.69 -21.86 -13.55
CA PHE A 98 -12.52 -21.40 -14.28
C PHE A 98 -11.95 -22.42 -15.27
N ILE A 99 -12.35 -23.69 -15.23
CA ILE A 99 -11.80 -24.75 -16.10
C ILE A 99 -11.92 -24.43 -17.60
N LYS A 100 -12.94 -23.66 -18.01
CA LYS A 100 -13.16 -23.23 -19.41
C LYS A 100 -12.55 -21.86 -19.73
N ASN A 101 -11.91 -21.21 -18.77
CA ASN A 101 -11.29 -19.91 -18.98
C ASN A 101 -10.09 -20.07 -19.95
N PRO A 102 -9.98 -19.23 -21.00
CA PRO A 102 -8.89 -19.33 -21.97
C PRO A 102 -7.48 -19.28 -21.35
N HIS A 103 -7.30 -18.58 -20.23
CA HIS A 103 -6.02 -18.50 -19.52
C HIS A 103 -5.71 -19.75 -18.69
N VAL A 104 -6.68 -20.64 -18.49
CA VAL A 104 -6.53 -21.94 -17.79
C VAL A 104 -6.32 -23.05 -18.81
N SER A 105 -7.21 -23.14 -19.81
CA SER A 105 -7.18 -24.17 -20.85
C SER A 105 -6.11 -23.92 -21.92
N GLY A 106 -5.64 -22.69 -22.03
CA GLY A 106 -4.58 -22.25 -22.93
C GLY A 106 -3.53 -21.41 -22.19
N PRO A 107 -2.50 -20.91 -22.90
CA PRO A 107 -1.49 -20.06 -22.30
C PRO A 107 -2.11 -18.87 -21.54
N PRO A 108 -1.60 -18.53 -20.34
CA PRO A 108 -0.36 -19.05 -19.73
C PRO A 108 -0.55 -20.32 -18.88
N PHE A 109 -1.71 -20.99 -18.96
CA PHE A 109 -2.05 -22.18 -18.17
C PHE A 109 -2.10 -21.90 -16.66
N ILE A 110 -2.81 -20.83 -16.29
CA ILE A 110 -3.01 -20.44 -14.89
C ILE A 110 -3.64 -21.61 -14.13
N ARG A 111 -2.99 -21.96 -13.01
CA ARG A 111 -3.48 -22.95 -12.06
C ARG A 111 -3.84 -22.31 -10.73
N PHE A 112 -3.11 -21.32 -10.27
CA PHE A 112 -3.40 -20.65 -9.00
C PHE A 112 -3.72 -19.18 -9.20
N TYR A 113 -4.69 -18.68 -8.43
CA TYR A 113 -5.04 -17.27 -8.35
C TYR A 113 -5.29 -16.88 -6.88
N ALA A 114 -4.74 -15.74 -6.46
CA ALA A 114 -5.21 -15.04 -5.27
C ALA A 114 -5.29 -13.55 -5.55
N GLY A 115 -6.42 -12.93 -5.24
CA GLY A 115 -6.69 -11.52 -5.50
C GLY A 115 -7.23 -10.82 -4.26
N ALA A 116 -6.58 -9.73 -3.86
CA ALA A 116 -7.08 -8.81 -2.85
C ALA A 116 -7.77 -7.61 -3.53
N PRO A 117 -9.00 -7.25 -3.12
CA PRO A 117 -9.71 -6.13 -3.71
C PRO A 117 -8.99 -4.80 -3.43
N LEU A 118 -9.02 -3.90 -4.42
CA LEU A 118 -8.54 -2.51 -4.31
C LEU A 118 -9.70 -1.62 -3.87
N THR A 119 -9.99 -1.65 -2.57
CA THR A 119 -11.13 -0.94 -1.97
C THR A 119 -10.74 0.50 -1.62
N ILE A 120 -11.39 1.49 -2.23
CA ILE A 120 -11.14 2.91 -1.90
C ILE A 120 -12.04 3.42 -0.79
N ARG A 121 -13.25 2.88 -0.66
CA ARG A 121 -14.27 3.17 0.36
C ARG A 121 -15.16 1.94 0.50
N PRO A 122 -15.91 1.78 1.62
CA PRO A 122 -16.81 0.64 1.81
C PRO A 122 -17.69 0.38 0.58
N GLY A 123 -17.70 -0.86 0.09
CA GLY A 123 -18.49 -1.27 -1.09
C GLY A 123 -17.89 -0.88 -2.45
N ILE A 124 -16.88 -0.02 -2.52
CA ILE A 124 -16.28 0.43 -3.80
C ILE A 124 -14.90 -0.21 -4.01
N ARG A 125 -14.88 -1.28 -4.80
CA ARG A 125 -13.69 -2.05 -5.17
C ARG A 125 -13.31 -1.72 -6.61
N LEU A 126 -12.21 -1.02 -6.84
CA LEU A 126 -11.83 -0.57 -8.19
C LEU A 126 -11.35 -1.71 -9.09
N GLY A 127 -10.88 -2.80 -8.50
CA GLY A 127 -10.21 -3.89 -9.18
C GLY A 127 -9.49 -4.78 -8.16
N ALA A 128 -8.36 -5.36 -8.56
CA ALA A 128 -7.65 -6.32 -7.72
C ALA A 128 -6.13 -6.15 -7.80
N PHE A 129 -5.47 -6.31 -6.64
CA PHE A 129 -4.07 -6.70 -6.57
C PHE A 129 -3.99 -8.22 -6.50
N CYS A 130 -3.48 -8.84 -7.56
CA CYS A 130 -3.53 -10.29 -7.68
C CYS A 130 -2.19 -10.91 -8.03
N ILE A 131 -2.04 -12.15 -7.57
CA ILE A 131 -0.92 -13.04 -7.83
C ILE A 131 -1.44 -14.29 -8.51
N THR A 132 -0.68 -14.81 -9.47
CA THR A 132 -1.04 -16.01 -10.22
C THR A 132 0.15 -16.92 -10.44
N ASP A 133 -0.10 -18.22 -10.57
CA ASP A 133 0.91 -19.22 -10.87
C ASP A 133 0.37 -20.30 -11.83
N VAL A 134 1.27 -20.97 -12.52
CA VAL A 134 1.04 -22.11 -13.42
C VAL A 134 1.05 -23.45 -12.68
N ARG A 135 1.16 -23.42 -11.34
CA ARG A 135 1.05 -24.57 -10.45
C ARG A 135 -0.02 -24.31 -9.39
N PRO A 136 -0.77 -25.34 -8.96
CA PRO A 136 -1.68 -25.22 -7.83
C PRO A 136 -0.94 -24.80 -6.56
N ARG A 137 -1.61 -24.06 -5.67
CA ARG A 137 -1.04 -23.66 -4.37
C ARG A 137 -2.07 -23.67 -3.26
N GLU A 138 -1.61 -24.03 -2.07
CA GLU A 138 -2.30 -23.67 -0.84
C GLU A 138 -2.04 -22.20 -0.52
N PHE A 139 -2.99 -21.56 0.18
CA PHE A 139 -2.88 -20.17 0.55
C PHE A 139 -3.31 -19.97 2.00
N SER A 140 -2.34 -19.68 2.86
CA SER A 140 -2.56 -19.58 4.30
C SER A 140 -3.26 -18.28 4.71
N PRO A 141 -3.87 -18.23 5.92
CA PRO A 141 -4.39 -16.98 6.49
C PRO A 141 -3.31 -15.89 6.67
N HIS A 142 -2.07 -16.28 6.93
CA HIS A 142 -0.94 -15.36 7.01
C HIS A 142 -0.67 -14.71 5.64
N GLN A 143 -0.57 -15.51 4.58
CA GLN A 143 -0.40 -15.02 3.21
C GLN A 143 -1.57 -14.14 2.75
N THR A 144 -2.79 -14.49 3.15
CA THR A 144 -4.00 -13.67 2.94
C THR A 144 -3.85 -12.29 3.58
N SER A 145 -3.34 -12.24 4.80
CA SER A 145 -3.11 -10.98 5.52
C SER A 145 -2.02 -10.13 4.86
N LEU A 146 -0.94 -10.77 4.38
CA LEU A 146 0.12 -10.09 3.62
C LEU A 146 -0.40 -9.51 2.30
N LEU A 147 -1.16 -10.28 1.52
CA LEU A 147 -1.69 -9.83 0.23
C LEU A 147 -2.65 -8.65 0.40
N ARG A 148 -3.51 -8.70 1.43
CA ARG A 148 -4.37 -7.59 1.83
C ARG A 148 -3.57 -6.36 2.26
N GLY A 149 -2.46 -6.54 2.98
CA GLY A 149 -1.57 -5.43 3.36
C GLY A 149 -0.97 -4.73 2.14
N LEU A 150 -0.50 -5.50 1.16
CA LEU A 150 0.06 -4.95 -0.08
C LEU A 150 -1.01 -4.28 -0.96
N SER A 151 -2.23 -4.81 -1.00
CA SER A 151 -3.32 -4.15 -1.75
C SER A 151 -3.66 -2.78 -1.19
N ARG A 152 -3.58 -2.59 0.14
CA ARG A 152 -3.74 -1.28 0.79
C ARG A 152 -2.64 -0.31 0.37
N LEU A 153 -1.39 -0.75 0.28
CA LEU A 153 -0.30 0.09 -0.23
C LEU A 153 -0.56 0.51 -1.69
N VAL A 154 -1.11 -0.38 -2.52
CA VAL A 154 -1.50 -0.01 -3.90
C VAL A 154 -2.62 1.04 -3.88
N VAL A 155 -3.61 0.91 -3.01
CA VAL A 155 -4.69 1.91 -2.85
C VAL A 155 -4.13 3.28 -2.43
N ASP A 156 -3.16 3.32 -1.50
CA ASP A 156 -2.51 4.57 -1.10
C ASP A 156 -1.84 5.26 -2.31
N GLU A 157 -1.15 4.51 -3.17
CA GLU A 157 -0.53 5.05 -4.39
C GLU A 157 -1.56 5.52 -5.43
N ILE A 158 -2.72 4.86 -5.52
CA ILE A 158 -3.84 5.30 -6.37
C ILE A 158 -4.40 6.65 -5.87
N TRP A 159 -4.54 6.81 -4.55
CA TRP A 159 -4.98 8.07 -3.96
C TRP A 159 -3.98 9.20 -4.18
N LEU A 160 -2.67 8.93 -4.04
CA LEU A 160 -1.63 9.91 -4.34
C LEU A 160 -1.69 10.39 -5.80
N HIS A 161 -1.85 9.47 -6.75
CA HIS A 161 -2.07 9.83 -8.17
C HIS A 161 -3.27 10.75 -8.34
N HIS A 162 -4.39 10.45 -7.70
CA HIS A 162 -5.59 11.27 -7.79
C HIS A 162 -5.37 12.69 -7.24
N LEU A 163 -4.64 12.84 -6.12
CA LEU A 163 -4.31 14.15 -5.56
C LEU A 163 -3.41 14.99 -6.48
N ASP A 164 -2.42 14.35 -7.09
CA ASP A 164 -1.50 14.99 -8.04
C ASP A 164 -2.26 15.50 -9.28
N VAL A 165 -3.16 14.68 -9.84
CA VAL A 165 -3.95 15.06 -11.03
C VAL A 165 -5.02 16.11 -10.69
N SER A 166 -5.61 16.05 -9.50
CA SER A 166 -6.68 16.98 -9.09
C SER A 166 -6.16 18.36 -8.66
N GLY A 167 -4.84 18.60 -8.69
CA GLY A 167 -4.26 19.92 -8.44
C GLY A 167 -4.34 20.42 -6.99
N HIS A 168 -4.65 19.57 -6.01
CA HIS A 168 -4.78 19.96 -4.60
C HIS A 168 -3.44 20.08 -3.86
N VAL A 169 -2.31 20.06 -4.58
CA VAL A 169 -0.98 20.40 -4.07
C VAL A 169 -0.71 21.89 -4.37
N GLU A 170 -1.45 22.76 -3.70
CA GLU A 170 -1.32 24.20 -3.90
C GLU A 170 0.00 24.70 -3.29
N THR A 171 0.93 25.06 -4.17
CA THR A 171 2.30 25.41 -3.84
C THR A 171 2.38 26.90 -3.53
N GLN A 172 2.30 27.30 -2.25
CA GLN A 172 2.72 28.63 -1.81
C GLN A 172 3.61 28.54 -0.57
N PHE A 173 4.91 28.70 -0.80
CA PHE A 173 5.96 28.74 0.22
C PHE A 173 6.34 30.21 0.51
N HIS A 174 6.10 30.68 1.74
CA HIS A 174 6.80 31.82 2.33
C HIS A 174 7.59 31.34 3.55
N ALA A 175 8.92 31.30 3.44
CA ALA A 175 9.82 30.76 4.45
C ALA A 175 10.16 31.76 5.57
N SER A 176 10.16 31.32 6.84
CA SER A 176 10.85 31.95 7.98
C SER A 176 11.08 30.90 9.10
N GLY A 177 12.32 30.83 9.64
CA GLY A 177 12.88 29.77 10.52
C GLY A 177 12.21 29.55 11.88
N THR A 178 12.60 28.60 12.75
CA THR A 178 13.96 28.23 13.24
C THR A 178 13.89 26.89 14.03
N THR A 179 15.01 26.17 14.16
CA THR A 179 15.16 24.78 14.63
C THR A 179 15.50 24.65 16.12
N ASP A 180 14.99 23.63 16.83
CA ASP A 180 15.68 23.00 18.00
C ASP A 180 15.25 21.53 18.22
N GLN A 181 16.20 20.67 18.61
CA GLN A 181 16.15 19.20 18.56
C GLN A 181 16.29 18.55 19.96
N SER A 182 15.40 17.62 20.29
CA SER A 182 15.72 16.36 21.00
C SER A 182 14.48 15.45 21.05
N LEU A 183 14.63 14.18 20.61
CA LEU A 183 13.58 13.16 20.57
C LEU A 183 14.13 11.81 21.04
N ASP A 184 13.50 11.23 22.06
CA ASP A 184 13.72 9.85 22.52
C ASP A 184 12.90 8.85 21.67
N PHE A 185 13.50 7.68 21.40
CA PHE A 185 13.25 6.85 20.20
C PHE A 185 12.27 5.65 20.40
N GLU A 186 11.48 5.58 21.47
CA GLU A 186 10.86 4.31 21.90
C GLU A 186 9.34 4.15 21.70
N THR A 187 8.65 4.93 20.84
CA THR A 187 7.20 4.70 20.59
C THR A 187 6.85 4.71 19.10
N TRP A 188 7.07 3.56 18.46
CA TRP A 188 6.99 3.35 17.00
C TRP A 188 5.57 2.99 16.52
N ILE A 189 4.83 3.98 16.02
CA ILE A 189 3.79 3.78 14.99
C ILE A 189 4.19 4.71 13.84
N LEU A 190 4.76 4.14 12.76
CA LEU A 190 5.18 4.92 11.60
C LEU A 190 3.97 5.28 10.72
N PRO A 191 3.72 6.56 10.45
CA PRO A 191 2.88 6.97 9.35
C PRO A 191 3.64 6.87 8.01
N THR A 192 2.92 6.46 6.96
CA THR A 192 3.40 6.27 5.59
C THR A 192 3.95 7.56 4.96
N SER A 193 4.82 7.41 3.96
CA SER A 193 5.59 8.47 3.28
C SER A 193 4.79 9.65 2.70
N ALA A 194 3.47 9.51 2.55
CA ALA A 194 2.54 10.58 2.20
C ALA A 194 2.42 11.65 3.30
N GLN A 195 2.39 11.23 4.58
CA GLN A 195 2.29 12.14 5.72
C GLN A 195 3.61 12.90 5.95
N ILE A 196 4.75 12.29 5.65
CA ILE A 196 6.08 12.94 5.72
C ILE A 196 6.25 14.01 4.62
N ARG A 197 5.61 13.83 3.45
CA ARG A 197 5.62 14.83 2.37
C ARG A 197 4.58 15.93 2.56
N ALA A 198 3.40 15.61 3.09
CA ALA A 198 2.34 16.58 3.35
C ALA A 198 2.60 17.46 4.59
N ALA A 199 3.26 16.94 5.62
CA ALA A 199 3.40 17.62 6.92
C ALA A 199 4.57 18.63 7.02
N ARG A 200 5.25 19.00 5.92
CA ARG A 200 6.37 19.96 5.97
C ARG A 200 6.06 21.37 5.45
N GLY A 201 4.87 21.60 4.90
CA GLY A 201 4.52 22.88 4.26
C GLY A 201 3.57 23.77 5.05
N PRO A 202 2.30 23.40 5.26
CA PRO A 202 1.26 24.44 5.36
C PRO A 202 0.58 24.65 6.73
N LEU A 203 0.84 23.86 7.77
CA LEU A 203 0.12 24.00 9.05
C LEU A 203 1.11 24.11 10.20
N ASN A 204 1.27 25.34 10.68
CA ASN A 204 2.10 25.75 11.82
C ASN A 204 1.49 25.26 13.15
N TRP A 205 1.22 23.97 13.26
CA TRP A 205 0.72 23.34 14.48
C TRP A 205 1.88 22.75 15.27
N SER A 206 2.08 23.23 16.49
CA SER A 206 2.92 22.52 17.45
C SER A 206 2.09 21.44 18.14
N ILE A 207 2.72 20.29 18.40
CA ILE A 207 2.12 19.13 19.07
C ILE A 207 1.45 19.48 20.42
N ARG A 208 1.77 20.62 21.05
CA ARG A 208 1.11 21.08 22.28
C ARG A 208 -0.34 21.54 22.09
N GLU A 209 -0.73 21.99 20.89
CA GLU A 209 -2.10 22.50 20.64
C GLU A 209 -3.11 21.37 20.44
N LEU A 210 -2.67 20.20 19.97
CA LEU A 210 -3.51 18.99 19.87
C LEU A 210 -3.85 18.38 21.24
N ALA A 211 -3.15 18.77 22.31
CA ALA A 211 -3.32 18.22 23.65
C ALA A 211 -4.13 19.12 24.61
N GLY A 212 -4.75 20.19 24.13
CA GLY A 212 -5.40 21.19 24.99
C GLY A 212 -6.93 21.08 25.11
N GLY A 213 -7.40 20.41 26.18
CA GLY A 213 -8.73 20.61 26.80
C GLY A 213 -9.47 19.30 27.12
N GLN A 214 -9.84 18.93 28.36
CA GLN A 214 -10.02 19.69 29.60
C GLN A 214 -9.78 18.81 30.85
N HIS A 215 -9.09 19.41 31.83
CA HIS A 215 -9.30 19.43 33.28
C HIS A 215 -9.63 18.14 34.07
N LEU A 216 -8.70 17.73 34.95
CA LEU A 216 -9.02 17.29 36.33
C LEU A 216 -8.01 17.89 37.33
N PRO A 217 -8.44 18.27 38.55
CA PRO A 217 -7.70 19.14 39.46
C PRO A 217 -6.87 18.37 40.49
N GLY A 218 -5.75 18.98 40.90
CA GLY A 218 -4.97 18.58 42.08
C GLY A 218 -3.73 17.75 41.75
N LEU A 219 -2.65 18.01 42.51
CA LEU A 219 -1.28 17.45 42.44
C LEU A 219 -0.40 18.23 41.45
N GLY A 220 0.48 19.16 41.84
CA GLY A 220 1.31 19.27 43.03
C GLY A 220 2.77 19.28 42.55
N LYS A 221 3.44 20.44 42.52
CA LYS A 221 4.82 20.59 42.03
C LYS A 221 5.78 19.68 42.81
N ALA A 222 6.67 18.99 42.10
CA ALA A 222 7.89 18.45 42.68
C ALA A 222 9.09 18.98 41.89
N ASP A 223 9.82 19.88 42.54
CA ASP A 223 11.17 20.30 42.15
C ASP A 223 12.15 19.15 42.38
N GLY A 224 13.12 18.96 41.47
CA GLY A 224 14.08 17.87 41.56
C GLY A 224 15.31 18.05 40.68
N ASP A 225 16.32 18.70 41.27
CA ASP A 225 17.69 18.95 40.81
C ASP A 225 18.45 17.66 40.38
N PHE A 226 19.04 17.66 39.18
CA PHE A 226 19.90 16.57 38.67
C PHE A 226 21.26 17.11 38.18
N ARG A 227 22.05 17.66 39.13
CA ARG A 227 23.50 17.83 38.95
C ARG A 227 24.26 17.06 40.02
N ARG A 228 24.72 15.85 39.69
CA ARG A 228 25.89 15.18 40.29
C ARG A 228 26.16 13.87 39.56
N ALA A 229 27.16 13.85 38.69
CA ALA A 229 28.07 12.70 38.50
C ALA A 229 29.06 12.97 37.35
N PHE A 230 30.01 13.90 37.52
CA PHE A 230 31.35 13.79 36.92
C PHE A 230 32.32 14.67 37.73
N GLY A 231 33.21 14.02 38.49
CA GLY A 231 34.30 14.64 39.25
C GLY A 231 35.63 14.63 38.47
N PRO A 232 36.64 15.42 38.89
CA PRO A 232 37.70 15.92 38.02
C PRO A 232 38.99 15.08 37.97
N ALA A 233 39.80 15.41 36.97
CA ALA A 233 41.09 14.84 36.58
C ALA A 233 42.22 14.96 37.62
N HIS A 234 43.17 14.02 37.60
CA HIS A 234 44.51 14.20 38.17
C HIS A 234 45.62 13.56 37.31
N GLN A 235 46.66 14.35 37.03
CA GLN A 235 47.88 14.03 36.27
C GLN A 235 48.91 13.15 37.04
N ARG A 236 49.78 12.47 36.28
CA ARG A 236 51.24 12.14 36.42
C ARG A 236 51.51 10.80 35.68
N GLY A 237 52.55 10.51 34.89
CA GLY A 237 53.78 11.15 34.44
C GLY A 237 54.84 10.06 34.11
N ARG A 238 55.61 10.21 33.01
CA ARG A 238 56.88 9.51 32.61
C ARG A 238 56.74 8.04 32.15
N GLY A 239 57.50 7.48 31.20
CA GLY A 239 58.69 7.93 30.48
C GLY A 239 59.06 7.01 29.29
N CYS A 240 60.11 7.41 28.58
CA CYS A 240 60.69 6.90 27.33
C CYS A 240 61.37 5.51 27.45
N ALA A 241 61.32 4.67 26.40
CA ALA A 241 62.45 3.83 25.95
C ALA A 241 62.13 3.10 24.62
N SER A 242 63.11 3.13 23.74
CA SER A 242 63.25 2.49 22.43
C SER A 242 63.44 0.97 22.53
N LEU A 243 62.96 0.23 21.51
CA LEU A 243 63.67 -0.78 20.72
C LEU A 243 62.78 -1.23 19.55
#